data_AF-A0A1E3SQF2-F1
#
_entry.id   AF-A0A1E3SQF2-F1
#
_cell.length_a   1.000
_cell.length_b   1.000
_cell.length_c   1.000
_cell.angle_alpha   90.00
_cell.angle_beta   90.00
_cell.angle_gamma   90.00
#
_symmetry.space_group_name_H-M   'P 1'
#
loop_
_entity.id
_entity.type
_entity.pdbx_description
1 polymer ?
#
loop_
_entity_poly.entity_id
_entity_poly.type
_entity_poly.pdbx_seq_one_letter_code
_entity_poly.pdbx_strand_id
1 'polypeptide(L)'
;MRHRQDGPDEGPVTRQDADDAEHRAQQARAAAAEAARSAAGSLERSARFHERLAQIEDETLRQGVGNADVVRKSVAFHRESAEVDHKLAALKRKEAEAGDR
;
A
#
# COMPACT_ATOMS: atom_id res chain seq x y z
N MET A 1 -47.33 16.31 -11.24
CA MET A 1 -47.33 15.23 -10.25
C MET A 1 -46.02 14.47 -10.37
N ARG A 2 -45.19 14.45 -9.34
CA ARG A 2 -43.97 13.62 -9.26
C ARG A 2 -44.11 12.74 -8.03
N HIS A 3 -44.17 11.42 -8.23
CA HIS A 3 -44.07 10.44 -7.16
C HIS A 3 -42.70 10.61 -6.48
N ARG A 4 -42.68 11.02 -5.21
CA ARG A 4 -41.57 10.67 -4.32
C ARG A 4 -41.67 9.17 -4.10
N GLN A 5 -40.62 8.45 -4.44
CA GLN A 5 -40.41 7.10 -3.97
C GLN A 5 -40.01 7.24 -2.51
N ASP A 6 -40.95 7.03 -1.60
CA ASP A 6 -40.63 6.73 -0.21
C ASP A 6 -39.86 5.40 -0.25
N GLY A 7 -38.57 5.44 0.10
CA GLY A 7 -37.75 4.26 0.27
C GLY A 7 -38.34 3.34 1.36
N PRO A 8 -37.96 2.07 1.40
CA PRO A 8 -38.54 1.12 2.35
C PRO A 8 -38.39 1.67 3.78
N ASP A 9 -39.52 1.71 4.49
CA ASP A 9 -39.62 2.06 5.90
C ASP A 9 -38.84 1.00 6.68
N GLU A 10 -37.55 1.25 6.94
CA GLU A 10 -36.73 0.40 7.77
C GLU A 10 -37.30 0.48 9.19
N GLY A 11 -37.91 -0.62 9.64
CA GLY A 11 -38.43 -0.75 11.00
C GLY A 11 -37.36 -0.46 12.07
N PRO A 12 -37.72 -0.44 13.36
CA PRO A 12 -36.79 -0.09 14.42
C PRO A 12 -35.55 -1.00 14.38
N VAL A 13 -34.35 -0.39 14.39
CA VAL A 13 -33.06 -1.11 14.44
C VAL A 13 -33.08 -2.11 15.58
N THR A 14 -32.85 -3.37 15.23
CA THR A 14 -32.87 -4.50 16.16
C THR A 14 -31.48 -4.80 16.67
N ARG A 15 -31.42 -5.63 17.73
CA ARG A 15 -30.16 -6.18 18.22
C ARG A 15 -29.45 -7.03 17.15
N GLN A 16 -30.22 -7.76 16.34
CA GLN A 16 -29.67 -8.56 15.25
C GLN A 16 -28.99 -7.67 14.20
N ASP A 17 -29.58 -6.50 13.89
CA ASP A 17 -28.97 -5.56 12.95
C ASP A 17 -27.63 -5.02 13.46
N ALA A 18 -27.52 -4.79 14.77
CA ALA A 18 -26.28 -4.38 15.41
C ALA A 18 -25.22 -5.48 15.35
N ASP A 19 -25.59 -6.73 15.67
CA ASP A 19 -24.69 -7.88 15.63
C ASP A 19 -24.19 -8.15 14.18
N ASP A 20 -25.08 -8.05 13.19
CA ASP A 20 -24.73 -8.20 11.77
C ASP A 20 -23.84 -7.05 11.27
N ALA A 21 -24.06 -5.84 11.75
CA ALA A 21 -23.21 -4.69 11.44
C ALA A 21 -21.81 -4.85 12.06
N GLU A 22 -21.71 -5.32 13.30
CA GLU A 22 -20.44 -5.58 13.97
C GLU A 22 -19.65 -6.69 13.26
N HIS A 23 -20.30 -7.79 12.92
CA HIS A 23 -19.68 -8.88 12.17
C HIS A 23 -19.14 -8.42 10.80
N ARG A 24 -19.92 -7.63 10.05
CA ARG A 24 -19.45 -7.05 8.78
C ARG A 24 -18.28 -6.09 8.98
N ALA A 25 -18.30 -5.29 10.05
CA ALA A 25 -17.21 -4.38 10.37
C ALA A 25 -15.91 -5.16 10.70
N GLN A 26 -16.00 -6.26 11.44
CA GLN A 26 -14.85 -7.12 11.73
C GLN A 26 -14.27 -7.75 10.44
N GLN A 27 -15.12 -8.27 9.56
CA GLN A 27 -14.70 -8.80 8.26
C GLN A 27 -14.00 -7.74 7.39
N ALA A 28 -14.55 -6.52 7.35
CA ALA A 28 -13.96 -5.42 6.60
C ALA A 28 -12.58 -5.03 7.15
N ARG A 29 -12.40 -5.01 8.48
CA ARG A 29 -11.09 -4.74 9.11
C ARG A 29 -10.07 -5.83 8.78
N ALA A 30 -10.46 -7.10 8.85
CA ALA A 30 -9.58 -8.21 8.50
C ALA A 30 -9.12 -8.14 7.03
N ALA A 31 -10.04 -7.85 6.11
CA ALA A 31 -9.73 -7.68 4.69
C ALA A 31 -8.79 -6.48 4.45
N ALA A 32 -9.03 -5.36 5.15
CA ALA A 32 -8.15 -4.19 5.07
C ALA A 32 -6.73 -4.48 5.59
N ALA A 33 -6.61 -5.23 6.69
CA ALA A 33 -5.32 -5.64 7.24
C ALA A 33 -4.55 -6.54 6.27
N GLU A 34 -5.22 -7.49 5.62
CA GLU A 34 -4.61 -8.36 4.60
C GLU A 34 -4.14 -7.56 3.39
N ALA A 35 -4.97 -6.64 2.88
CA ALA A 35 -4.60 -5.77 1.78
C ALA A 35 -3.37 -4.90 2.12
N ALA A 36 -3.31 -4.37 3.35
CA ALA A 36 -2.17 -3.61 3.84
C ALA A 36 -0.89 -4.48 3.92
N ARG A 37 -0.97 -5.71 4.43
CA ARG A 37 0.17 -6.66 4.43
C ARG A 37 0.66 -6.96 3.02
N SER A 38 -0.26 -7.19 2.09
CA SER A 38 0.07 -7.44 0.68
C SER A 38 0.78 -6.23 0.03
N ALA A 39 0.24 -5.02 0.25
CA ALA A 39 0.84 -3.79 -0.23
C ALA A 39 2.25 -3.58 0.34
N ALA A 40 2.45 -3.82 1.64
CA ALA A 40 3.77 -3.74 2.26
C ALA A 40 4.79 -4.67 1.59
N GLY A 41 4.41 -5.92 1.34
CA GLY A 41 5.27 -6.89 0.66
C GLY A 41 5.60 -6.48 -0.78
N SER A 42 4.65 -5.84 -1.49
CA SER A 42 4.90 -5.34 -2.85
C SER A 42 5.87 -4.15 -2.87
N LEU A 43 5.70 -3.21 -1.94
CA LEU A 43 6.59 -2.06 -1.78
C LEU A 43 8.00 -2.51 -1.42
N GLU A 44 8.15 -3.50 -0.53
CA GLU A 44 9.47 -4.02 -0.19
C GLU A 44 10.17 -4.70 -1.38
N ARG A 45 9.42 -5.39 -2.25
CA ARG A 45 9.98 -5.93 -3.51
C ARG A 45 10.40 -4.81 -4.46
N SER A 46 9.60 -3.76 -4.58
CA SER A 46 9.92 -2.59 -5.39
C SER A 46 11.19 -1.89 -4.90
N ALA A 47 11.32 -1.68 -3.59
CA ALA A 47 12.50 -1.10 -2.98
C ALA A 47 13.78 -1.88 -3.33
N ARG A 48 13.73 -3.22 -3.16
CA ARG A 48 14.87 -4.10 -3.50
C ARG A 48 15.22 -4.06 -4.99
N PHE A 49 14.23 -3.88 -5.86
CA PHE A 49 14.47 -3.73 -7.29
C PHE A 49 15.17 -2.41 -7.61
N HIS A 50 14.74 -1.31 -7.01
CA HIS A 50 15.42 -0.02 -7.11
C HIS A 50 16.86 -0.07 -6.58
N GLU A 51 17.10 -0.68 -5.42
CA GLU A 51 18.45 -0.89 -4.89
C GLU A 51 19.34 -1.66 -5.87
N ARG A 52 18.80 -2.73 -6.47
CA ARG A 52 19.53 -3.55 -7.44
C ARG A 52 19.86 -2.77 -8.70
N LEU A 53 18.93 -1.95 -9.21
CA LEU A 53 19.20 -1.09 -10.38
C LEU A 53 20.28 -0.06 -10.07
N ALA A 54 20.20 0.61 -8.92
CA ALA A 54 21.23 1.55 -8.49
C ALA A 54 22.63 0.89 -8.40
N GLN A 55 22.71 -0.35 -7.93
CA GLN A 55 23.97 -1.11 -7.88
C GLN A 55 24.53 -1.40 -9.27
N ILE A 56 23.70 -1.86 -10.21
CA ILE A 56 24.09 -2.16 -11.60
C ILE A 56 24.58 -0.89 -12.30
N GLU A 57 23.89 0.23 -12.10
CA GLU A 57 24.27 1.51 -12.70
C GLU A 57 25.56 2.08 -12.08
N ASP A 58 25.77 1.90 -10.78
CA ASP A 58 27.06 2.23 -10.13
C ASP A 58 28.22 1.41 -10.70
N GLU A 59 28.01 0.12 -10.96
CA GLU A 59 29.00 -0.73 -11.64
C GLU A 59 29.28 -0.26 -13.06
N THR A 60 28.25 0.18 -13.78
CA THR A 60 28.38 0.75 -15.14
C THR A 60 29.23 2.02 -15.13
N LEU A 61 29.04 2.90 -14.13
CA LEU A 61 29.89 4.07 -13.92
C LEU A 61 31.36 3.70 -13.66
N ARG A 62 31.61 2.68 -12.84
CA ARG A 62 32.97 2.21 -12.54
C ARG A 62 33.68 1.64 -13.77
N GLN A 63 32.94 1.06 -14.70
CA GLN A 63 33.47 0.56 -15.97
C GLN A 63 33.71 1.69 -17.00
N GLY A 64 33.30 2.93 -16.70
CA GLY A 64 33.46 4.08 -17.60
C GLY A 64 32.57 4.01 -18.85
N VAL A 65 31.49 3.23 -18.81
CA VAL A 65 30.59 3.04 -19.95
C VAL A 65 29.40 4.02 -19.85
N GLY A 66 29.08 4.67 -20.97
CA GLY A 66 27.89 5.52 -21.10
C GLY A 66 28.06 6.95 -20.60
N ASN A 67 26.94 7.67 -20.48
CA ASN A 67 26.93 9.06 -20.05
C ASN A 67 26.91 9.15 -18.51
N ALA A 68 28.06 9.46 -17.93
CA ALA A 68 28.25 9.43 -16.48
C ALA A 68 27.30 10.36 -15.69
N ASP A 69 26.92 11.52 -16.25
CA ASP A 69 26.00 12.44 -15.57
C ASP A 69 24.58 11.92 -15.53
N VAL A 70 24.14 11.27 -16.62
CA VAL A 70 22.81 10.64 -16.69
C VAL A 70 22.74 9.46 -15.72
N VAL A 71 23.76 8.60 -15.72
CA VAL A 71 23.78 7.42 -14.87
C VAL A 71 23.83 7.82 -13.39
N ARG A 72 24.64 8.83 -13.01
CA ARG A 72 24.66 9.34 -11.62
C ARG A 72 23.28 9.82 -11.14
N LYS A 73 22.53 10.52 -12.00
CA LYS A 73 21.16 10.97 -11.68
C LYS A 73 20.21 9.79 -11.52
N SER A 74 20.32 8.79 -12.39
CA SER A 74 19.50 7.56 -12.33
C SER A 74 19.76 6.75 -11.05
N VAL A 75 21.02 6.57 -10.66
CA VAL A 75 21.42 5.94 -9.40
C VAL A 75 20.80 6.66 -8.21
N ALA A 76 20.89 7.99 -8.18
CA ALA A 76 20.33 8.80 -7.10
C ALA A 76 18.80 8.63 -7.01
N PHE A 77 18.11 8.67 -8.16
CA PHE A 77 16.67 8.45 -8.24
C PHE A 77 16.27 7.06 -7.72
N HIS A 78 17.00 6.01 -8.11
CA HIS A 78 16.72 4.66 -7.62
C HIS A 78 16.93 4.53 -6.12
N ARG A 79 17.99 5.13 -5.56
CA ARG A 79 18.21 5.13 -4.11
C ARG A 79 17.07 5.84 -3.36
N GLU A 80 16.68 7.02 -3.81
CA GLU A 80 15.57 7.76 -3.22
C GLU A 80 14.25 6.98 -3.30
N SER A 81 13.97 6.37 -4.46
CA SER A 81 12.76 5.56 -4.66
C SER A 81 12.74 4.35 -3.72
N ALA A 82 13.88 3.66 -3.54
CA ALA A 82 13.99 2.56 -2.59
C ALA A 82 13.71 2.99 -1.15
N GLU A 83 14.24 4.14 -0.72
CA GLU A 83 13.97 4.68 0.61
C GLU A 83 12.49 5.01 0.82
N VAL A 84 11.84 5.60 -0.18
CA VAL A 84 10.40 5.89 -0.14
C VAL A 84 9.60 4.60 -0.03
N ASP A 85 9.91 3.60 -0.85
CA ASP A 85 9.21 2.31 -0.84
C ASP A 85 9.39 1.57 0.49
N HIS A 86 10.59 1.58 1.08
CA HIS A 86 10.82 1.03 2.42
C HIS A 86 9.99 1.74 3.49
N LYS A 87 9.92 3.07 3.45
CA LYS A 87 9.11 3.86 4.38
C LYS A 87 7.62 3.53 4.23
N LEU A 88 7.12 3.45 3.00
CA LEU A 88 5.72 3.09 2.73
C LEU A 88 5.42 1.64 3.17
N ALA A 89 6.32 0.69 2.91
CA ALA A 89 6.18 -0.68 3.36
C ALA A 89 6.08 -0.77 4.89
N ALA A 90 6.89 0.00 5.61
CA ALA A 90 6.82 0.08 7.07
C ALA A 90 5.51 0.67 7.58
N LEU A 91 4.98 1.72 6.92
CA LEU A 91 3.67 2.27 7.26
C LEU A 91 2.54 1.26 7.01
N LYS A 92 2.57 0.54 5.88
CA LYS A 92 1.56 -0.49 5.57
C LYS A 92 1.60 -1.68 6.53
N ARG A 93 2.77 -2.08 7.03
CA ARG A 93 2.87 -3.06 8.13
C ARG A 93 2.17 -2.57 9.40
N LYS A 94 2.39 -1.32 9.79
CA LYS A 94 1.72 -0.72 10.96
C LYS A 94 0.20 -0.63 10.79
N GLU A 95 -0.27 -0.24 9.60
CA GLU A 95 -1.71 -0.23 9.28
C GLU A 95 -2.33 -1.62 9.40
N ALA A 96 -1.64 -2.64 8.89
CA ALA A 96 -2.08 -4.03 9.02
C ALA A 96 -2.18 -4.49 10.48
N GLU A 97 -1.16 -4.19 11.30
CA GLU A 97 -1.13 -4.55 12.72
C GLU A 97 -2.22 -3.82 13.53
N ALA A 98 -2.63 -2.63 13.10
CA ALA A 98 -3.72 -1.90 13.73
C ALA A 98 -5.10 -2.52 13.46
N GLY A 99 -5.26 -3.24 12.36
CA GLY A 99 -6.49 -3.97 12.02
C GLY A 99 -6.66 -5.31 12.75
N ASP A 100 -5.60 -5.82 13.38
CA ASP A 100 -5.61 -7.05 14.18
C ASP A 100 -6.00 -6.80 15.66
N ARG A 101 -6.33 -5.55 16.05
CA ARG A 101 -6.78 -5.14 17.41
C ARG A 101 -8.25 -4.72 17.42
#